data_AF-A0A8S4R0D5-F1
#
_entry.id   AF-A0A8S4R0D5-F1
#
_cell.length_a   1.000
_cell.length_b   1.000
_cell.length_c   1.000
_cell.angle_alpha   90.00
_cell.angle_beta   90.00
_cell.angle_gamma   90.00
#
_symmetry.space_group_name_H-M   'P 1'
#
loop_
_entity.id
_entity.type
_entity.pdbx_description
1 polymer ?
#
loop_
_entity_poly.entity_id
_entity_poly.type
_entity_poly.pdbx_seq_one_letter_code
_entity_poly.pdbx_strand_id
1 'polypeptide(L)'
;MYPSMNGLYSEGPYRPSMSQGTVIHSQRFQEKDFTIATPEEFVRRFQGTKAINKVLIANNGIGAVKCMRSIRRWSYEMFKNERAVRFVVMVSISVASGR
;
A
#
# COMPACT_ATOMS: atom_id res chain seq x y z
N MET A 1 -10.15 -43.23 -24.99
CA MET A 1 -8.67 -43.19 -24.96
C MET A 1 -8.22 -41.99 -25.78
N TYR A 2 -7.74 -40.93 -25.15
CA TYR A 2 -7.02 -39.86 -25.84
C TYR A 2 -5.53 -39.96 -25.45
N PRO A 3 -4.60 -39.82 -26.41
CA PRO A 3 -3.17 -39.93 -26.13
C PRO A 3 -2.62 -38.64 -25.47
N SER A 4 -1.54 -38.85 -24.72
CA SER A 4 -0.80 -37.96 -23.83
C SER A 4 -0.48 -36.56 -24.39
N MET A 5 -0.84 -35.52 -23.64
CA MET A 5 -0.23 -34.18 -23.72
C MET A 5 0.86 -34.06 -22.66
N ASN A 6 2.11 -33.95 -23.10
CA ASN A 6 3.25 -33.58 -22.26
C ASN A 6 3.73 -32.17 -22.60
N GLY A 7 3.77 -31.29 -21.60
CA GLY A 7 4.83 -30.27 -21.50
C GLY A 7 4.41 -28.81 -21.40
N LEU A 8 4.42 -28.31 -20.16
CA LEU A 8 4.72 -26.91 -19.77
C LEU A 8 3.56 -25.90 -19.65
N TYR A 9 2.52 -26.26 -18.88
CA TYR A 9 1.91 -25.30 -17.94
C TYR A 9 2.28 -25.73 -16.53
N SER A 10 3.36 -25.19 -15.99
CA SER A 10 3.75 -25.39 -14.60
C SER A 10 3.04 -24.37 -13.70
N GLU A 11 1.75 -24.59 -13.45
CA GLU A 11 1.03 -23.95 -12.33
C GLU A 11 1.42 -24.68 -11.03
N GLY A 12 2.55 -24.28 -10.45
CA GLY A 12 2.94 -24.71 -9.11
C GLY A 12 2.29 -23.82 -8.05
N PRO A 13 1.69 -24.35 -6.97
CA PRO A 13 1.24 -23.52 -5.87
C PRO A 13 2.46 -22.87 -5.21
N TYR A 14 2.45 -21.53 -5.13
CA TYR A 14 3.44 -20.76 -4.39
C TYR A 14 3.59 -21.31 -2.96
N ARG A 15 4.69 -22.03 -2.72
CA ARG A 15 5.10 -22.45 -1.38
C ARG A 15 6.11 -21.43 -0.85
N PRO A 16 5.75 -20.50 0.06
CA PRO A 16 6.75 -19.85 0.88
C PRO A 16 7.25 -20.87 1.91
N SER A 17 8.46 -21.40 1.69
CA SER A 17 9.22 -22.05 2.75
C SER A 17 9.78 -20.95 3.65
N MET A 18 9.19 -20.78 4.84
CA MET A 18 9.84 -20.10 5.94
C MET A 18 9.67 -20.99 7.16
N SER A 19 10.80 -21.43 7.72
CA SER A 19 10.89 -22.27 8.91
C SER A 19 9.94 -21.80 10.01
N GLN A 20 9.06 -22.69 10.44
CA GLN A 20 8.20 -22.56 11.62
C GLN A 20 9.09 -22.36 12.86
N GLY A 21 9.19 -21.13 13.36
CA GLY A 21 10.00 -20.80 14.51
C GLY A 21 9.47 -19.55 15.22
N THR A 22 8.64 -19.79 16.24
CA THR A 22 8.30 -18.95 17.39
C THR A 22 8.26 -17.43 17.19
N VAL A 23 7.05 -16.88 17.00
CA VAL A 23 6.73 -15.56 17.55
C VAL A 23 5.47 -15.68 18.40
N ILE A 24 5.75 -15.61 19.70
CA ILE A 24 4.84 -15.43 20.82
C ILE A 24 3.64 -14.57 20.43
N HIS A 25 2.45 -15.06 20.77
CA HIS A 25 1.20 -14.33 20.82
C HIS A 25 1.38 -13.07 21.70
N SER A 26 1.83 -11.98 21.11
CA SER A 26 1.80 -10.66 21.73
C SER A 26 0.64 -9.92 21.11
N GLN A 27 -0.47 -9.94 21.85
CA GLN A 27 -1.51 -8.93 21.88
C GLN A 27 -1.74 -8.27 20.50
N ARG A 28 -2.78 -8.72 19.78
CA ARG A 28 -3.60 -7.79 19.00
C ARG A 28 -3.92 -6.66 19.96
N PHE A 29 -3.14 -5.59 19.87
CA PHE A 29 -3.33 -4.37 20.60
C PHE A 29 -4.82 -4.09 20.56
N GLN A 30 -5.41 -3.89 21.73
CA GLN A 30 -6.74 -3.35 21.84
C GLN A 30 -6.79 -2.12 20.93
N GLU A 31 -7.35 -2.27 19.73
CA GLU A 31 -7.85 -1.15 18.94
C GLU A 31 -9.02 -0.61 19.76
N LYS A 32 -8.72 0.12 20.83
CA LYS A 32 -9.61 1.19 21.24
C LYS A 32 -9.76 2.02 19.98
N ASP A 33 -10.99 2.18 19.52
CA ASP A 33 -11.34 2.99 18.36
C ASP A 33 -10.88 4.44 18.59
N PHE A 34 -9.59 4.69 18.39
CA PHE A 34 -9.01 5.99 18.16
C PHE A 34 -9.33 6.35 16.71
N THR A 35 -10.63 6.40 16.40
CA THR A 35 -11.11 6.89 15.11
C THR A 35 -10.85 8.39 15.09
N ILE A 36 -9.69 8.74 14.54
CA ILE A 36 -9.39 10.12 14.19
C ILE A 36 -10.07 10.36 12.85
N ALA A 37 -10.97 11.35 12.77
CA ALA A 37 -11.76 11.53 11.56
C ALA A 37 -10.96 12.20 10.42
N THR A 38 -9.96 13.04 10.76
CA THR A 38 -9.25 13.86 9.76
C THR A 38 -7.75 14.01 10.06
N PRO A 39 -6.92 14.30 9.04
CA PRO A 39 -5.49 14.58 9.22
C PRO A 39 -5.19 15.77 10.15
N GLU A 40 -6.05 16.79 10.22
CA GLU A 40 -5.87 17.93 11.13
C GLU A 40 -5.96 17.50 12.59
N GLU A 41 -6.96 16.70 12.92
CA GLU A 41 -7.16 16.16 14.25
C GLU A 41 -6.02 15.22 14.64
N PHE A 42 -5.52 14.45 13.68
CA PHE A 42 -4.32 13.62 13.86
C PHE A 42 -3.12 14.48 14.25
N VAL A 43 -2.81 15.49 13.45
CA VAL A 43 -1.66 16.37 13.69
C VAL A 43 -1.77 17.04 15.06
N ARG A 44 -2.96 17.52 15.44
CA ARG A 44 -3.19 18.13 16.76
C ARG A 44 -2.96 17.14 17.91
N ARG A 45 -3.47 15.92 17.81
CA ARG A 45 -3.32 14.88 18.86
C ARG A 45 -1.88 14.40 19.02
N PHE A 46 -1.15 14.30 17.92
CA PHE A 46 0.25 13.87 17.90
C PHE A 46 1.25 15.04 17.98
N GLN A 47 0.79 16.24 18.36
CA GLN A 47 1.63 17.43 18.56
C GLN A 47 2.43 17.87 17.32
N GLY A 48 1.92 17.57 16.13
CA GLY A 48 2.45 18.06 14.88
C GLY A 48 2.02 19.51 14.60
N THR A 49 2.70 20.16 13.67
CA THR A 49 2.50 21.58 13.37
C THR A 49 1.68 21.84 12.11
N LYS A 50 1.70 20.94 11.13
CA LYS A 50 1.06 21.14 9.82
C LYS A 50 0.42 19.87 9.28
N ALA A 51 -0.88 19.94 9.02
CA ALA A 51 -1.62 18.88 8.34
C ALA A 51 -1.31 18.85 6.84
N ILE A 52 -0.97 17.68 6.32
CA ILE A 52 -0.69 17.45 4.90
C ILE A 52 -1.88 16.72 4.29
N ASN A 53 -2.76 17.47 3.64
CA ASN A 53 -3.96 16.93 2.98
C ASN A 53 -3.75 16.57 1.51
N LYS A 54 -2.68 17.08 0.90
CA LYS A 54 -2.38 16.90 -0.52
C LYS A 54 -0.89 16.69 -0.74
N VAL A 55 -0.54 15.65 -1.49
CA VAL A 55 0.83 15.27 -1.82
C VAL A 55 1.00 15.29 -3.34
N LEU A 56 2.02 15.99 -3.82
CA LEU A 56 2.45 15.95 -5.22
C LEU A 56 3.44 14.80 -5.40
N ILE A 57 3.12 13.86 -6.28
CA ILE A 57 4.01 12.76 -6.67
C ILE A 57 4.76 13.20 -7.92
N ALA A 58 6.03 13.54 -7.71
CA ALA A 58 6.98 13.98 -8.74
C ALA A 58 7.79 12.81 -9.35
N ASN A 59 7.32 11.59 -9.16
CA ASN A 59 7.96 10.37 -9.65
C ASN A 59 6.96 9.55 -10.47
N ASN A 60 7.46 8.71 -11.37
CA ASN A 60 6.67 7.81 -12.19
C ASN A 60 6.93 6.35 -11.81
N GLY A 61 6.20 5.43 -12.43
CA GLY A 61 6.45 3.98 -12.30
C GLY A 61 6.21 3.42 -10.89
N ILE A 62 6.94 2.37 -10.53
CA ILE A 62 6.67 1.56 -9.33
C ILE A 62 6.86 2.32 -8.00
N GLY A 63 7.77 3.30 -7.97
CA GLY A 63 8.02 4.12 -6.78
C GLY A 63 6.79 4.94 -6.40
N ALA A 64 6.14 5.56 -7.39
CA ALA A 64 4.91 6.30 -7.20
C ALA A 64 3.78 5.39 -6.69
N VAL A 65 3.59 4.23 -7.33
CA VAL A 65 2.55 3.27 -6.95
C VAL A 65 2.74 2.76 -5.52
N LYS A 66 3.97 2.43 -5.12
CA LYS A 66 4.28 1.95 -3.77
C LYS A 66 4.01 3.01 -2.72
N CYS A 67 4.44 4.25 -2.96
CA CYS A 67 4.18 5.38 -2.07
C CYS A 67 2.66 5.58 -1.87
N MET A 68 1.91 5.67 -2.96
CA MET A 68 0.46 5.86 -2.90
C MET A 68 -0.24 4.72 -2.16
N ARG A 69 0.09 3.45 -2.47
CA ARG A 69 -0.51 2.29 -1.79
C ARG A 69 -0.21 2.27 -0.29
N SER A 70 1.02 2.58 0.09
CA SER A 70 1.45 2.62 1.49
C SER A 70 0.66 3.67 2.28
N ILE A 71 0.60 4.90 1.77
CA ILE A 71 -0.11 6.00 2.46
C ILE A 71 -1.61 5.74 2.49
N ARG A 72 -2.21 5.18 1.44
CA ARG A 72 -3.64 4.83 1.45
C ARG A 72 -3.98 3.76 2.47
N ARG A 73 -3.16 2.71 2.57
CA ARG A 73 -3.34 1.66 3.58
C ARG A 73 -3.28 2.25 4.99
N TRP A 74 -2.26 3.03 5.29
CA TRP A 74 -2.15 3.73 6.57
C TRP A 74 -3.34 4.68 6.83
N SER A 75 -3.77 5.44 5.81
CA SER A 75 -4.91 6.36 5.92
C SER A 75 -6.21 5.61 6.21
N TYR A 76 -6.40 4.43 5.63
CA TYR A 76 -7.54 3.58 5.95
C TYR A 76 -7.45 3.01 7.37
N GLU A 77 -6.27 2.57 7.81
CA GLU A 77 -6.08 2.05 9.17
C GLU A 77 -6.40 3.13 10.23
N MET A 78 -5.92 4.37 10.02
CA MET A 78 -6.06 5.49 10.96
C MET A 78 -7.40 6.25 10.88
N PHE A 79 -7.85 6.56 9.65
CA PHE A 79 -9.00 7.44 9.42
C PHE A 79 -10.24 6.71 8.93
N LYS A 80 -10.15 5.39 8.69
CA LYS A 80 -11.14 4.59 7.94
C LYS A 80 -11.49 5.23 6.59
N ASN A 81 -10.55 5.99 6.04
CA ASN A 81 -10.69 6.75 4.80
C ASN A 81 -9.36 6.75 4.03
N GLU A 82 -9.27 5.91 2.99
CA GLU A 82 -8.08 5.86 2.12
C GLU A 82 -7.82 7.16 1.33
N ARG A 83 -8.83 8.04 1.21
CA ARG A 83 -8.74 9.32 0.49
C ARG A 83 -8.51 10.51 1.43
N ALA A 84 -8.23 10.27 2.71
CA ALA A 84 -7.89 11.32 3.67
C ALA A 84 -6.70 12.17 3.19
N VAL A 85 -5.72 11.55 2.50
CA VAL A 85 -4.63 12.24 1.81
C VAL A 85 -4.87 12.18 0.29
N ARG A 86 -4.91 13.36 -0.35
CA ARG A 86 -5.11 13.50 -1.79
C ARG A 86 -3.78 13.44 -2.52
N PHE A 87 -3.72 12.74 -3.65
CA PHE A 87 -2.54 12.71 -4.51
C PHE A 87 -2.78 13.53 -5.77
N VAL A 88 -1.80 14.38 -6.10
CA VAL A 88 -1.65 14.97 -7.42
C VAL A 88 -0.41 14.32 -8.02
N VAL A 89 -0.51 13.78 -9.23
CA VAL A 89 0.57 13.00 -9.85
C VAL A 89 1.03 13.71 -11.11
N MET A 90 2.33 13.86 -11.27
CA MET A 90 2.89 14.29 -12.55
C MET A 90 2.81 13.14 -13.54
N VAL A 91 2.41 13.44 -14.77
CA VAL A 91 2.39 12.46 -15.86
C VAL A 91 3.24 13.03 -16.99
N SER A 92 4.31 12.33 -17.35
CA SER A 92 5.09 12.66 -18.54
C SER A 92 4.56 11.90 -19.74
N ILE A 93 4.40 12.59 -20.88
CA ILE A 93 4.12 11.91 -22.14
C ILE A 93 5.45 11.29 -22.62
N SER A 94 5.55 9.97 -22.62
CA SER A 94 6.61 9.31 -23.37
C SER A 94 6.13 9.12 -24.79
N VAL A 95 6.52 10.03 -25.69
CA VAL A 95 6.58 9.70 -27.11
C VAL A 95 7.62 8.61 -27.25
N ALA A 96 7.19 7.39 -27.59
CA ALA A 96 8.10 6.34 -28.02
C ALA A 96 8.88 6.91 -29.20
N SER A 97 10.17 7.23 -29.00
CA SER A 97 11.00 7.64 -30.12
C SER A 97 11.08 6.46 -31.06
N GLY A 98 10.39 6.54 -32.20
CA GLY A 98 10.53 5.60 -33.30
C GLY A 98 11.91 5.73 -33.92
N ARG A 99 12.92 5.19 -33.24
CA ARG A 99 14.22 4.83 -33.81
C ARG A 99 14.28 3.32 -33.92
#